data_AF-A0A8X6MNA4-F1
#
_entry.id   AF-A0A8X6MNA4-F1
#
_cell.length_a   1.000
_cell.length_b   1.000
_cell.length_c   1.000
_cell.angle_alpha   90.00
_cell.angle_beta   90.00
_cell.angle_gamma   90.00
#
_symmetry.space_group_name_H-M   'P 1'
#
loop_
_entity.id
_entity.type
_entity.pdbx_description
1 polymer ?
#
loop_
_entity_poly.entity_id
_entity_poly.type
_entity_poly.pdbx_seq_one_letter_code
_entity_poly.pdbx_strand_id
1 'polypeptide(L)'
;MNDFDKLPQKTPTVSYKYYEKLPRKKNERKRLNAYTCKDCEKYYSTVSEERIQISSRHRGNKRPSTPEHFWDLDFPDDIEIPTETYTFKPLEENKYYTQAKQ
;
A
#
# COMPACT_ATOMS: atom_id res chain seq x y z
N MET A 1 -8.56 33.25 -10.09
CA MET A 1 -8.16 31.85 -10.31
C MET A 1 -7.99 31.24 -8.94
N ASN A 2 -8.69 30.15 -8.70
CA ASN A 2 -8.76 29.53 -7.39
C ASN A 2 -7.72 28.41 -7.31
N ASP A 3 -7.36 27.98 -6.10
CA ASP A 3 -6.31 26.96 -5.92
C ASP A 3 -6.67 25.61 -6.59
N PHE A 4 -7.97 25.37 -6.77
CA PHE A 4 -8.55 24.22 -7.50
C PHE A 4 -8.18 24.16 -8.99
N ASP A 5 -7.82 25.28 -9.63
CA ASP A 5 -7.48 25.33 -11.06
C ASP A 5 -6.04 24.80 -11.33
N LYS A 6 -5.27 24.52 -10.27
CA LYS A 6 -3.87 24.09 -10.38
C LYS A 6 -3.76 22.58 -10.58
N LEU A 7 -3.17 22.16 -11.70
CA LEU A 7 -2.78 20.76 -11.91
C LEU A 7 -1.86 20.29 -10.78
N PRO A 8 -2.09 19.10 -10.18
CA PRO A 8 -1.27 18.61 -9.09
C PRO A 8 0.16 18.37 -9.56
N GLN A 9 1.11 19.03 -8.90
CA GLN A 9 2.53 18.87 -9.18
C GLN A 9 2.96 17.42 -8.93
N LYS A 10 3.87 16.89 -9.77
CA LYS A 10 4.45 15.57 -9.54
C LYS A 10 5.18 15.58 -8.20
N THR A 11 4.67 14.85 -7.22
CA THR A 11 5.34 14.68 -5.93
C THR A 11 6.72 14.05 -6.13
N PRO A 12 7.72 14.44 -5.32
CA PRO A 12 9.02 13.75 -5.33
C PRO A 12 8.83 12.28 -4.93
N THR A 13 9.77 11.42 -5.34
CA THR A 13 9.75 9.99 -5.03
C THR A 13 9.86 9.75 -3.52
N VAL A 14 8.71 9.61 -2.87
CA VAL A 14 8.55 9.44 -1.42
C VAL A 14 9.14 8.11 -0.94
N SER A 15 9.88 8.17 0.16
CA SER A 15 10.79 7.09 0.62
C SER A 15 10.10 5.96 1.44
N TYR A 16 8.77 5.87 1.43
CA TYR A 16 8.11 4.69 2.02
C TYR A 16 8.32 3.46 1.11
N LYS A 17 8.36 2.26 1.70
CA LYS A 17 8.75 1.00 1.02
C LYS A 17 7.63 0.42 0.15
N TYR A 18 7.14 1.17 -0.83
CA TYR A 18 6.23 0.66 -1.85
C TYR A 18 6.96 -0.37 -2.71
N TYR A 19 6.25 -1.41 -3.16
CA TYR A 19 6.83 -2.39 -4.09
C TYR A 19 7.25 -1.69 -5.38
N GLU A 20 8.44 -2.02 -5.88
CA GLU A 20 8.91 -1.51 -7.16
C GLU A 20 7.85 -1.73 -8.25
N LYS A 21 7.52 -0.64 -8.95
CA LYS A 21 6.35 -0.58 -9.82
C LYS A 21 6.54 -1.49 -11.03
N LEU A 22 5.92 -2.67 -10.97
CA LEU A 22 6.01 -3.67 -12.03
C LEU A 22 5.75 -3.06 -13.42
N PRO A 23 6.61 -3.34 -14.41
CA PRO A 23 6.50 -2.76 -15.74
C PRO A 23 5.15 -3.08 -16.40
N ARG A 24 4.60 -2.10 -17.13
CA ARG A 24 3.32 -2.25 -17.81
C ARG A 24 3.42 -2.96 -19.16
N LYS A 25 4.58 -2.95 -19.85
CA LYS A 25 4.71 -3.61 -21.16
C LYS A 25 4.90 -5.13 -21.00
N LYS A 26 4.29 -5.90 -21.91
CA LYS A 26 4.35 -7.38 -21.95
C LYS A 26 5.80 -7.91 -22.03
N ASN A 27 6.64 -7.27 -22.83
CA ASN A 27 8.03 -7.72 -23.06
C ASN A 27 8.92 -7.47 -21.83
N GLU A 28 8.75 -6.33 -21.16
CA GLU A 28 9.43 -6.01 -19.89
C GLU A 28 9.01 -7.01 -18.80
N ARG A 29 7.69 -7.28 -18.66
CA ARG A 29 7.17 -8.30 -17.74
C ARG A 29 7.70 -9.72 -18.00
N LYS A 30 8.03 -10.08 -19.25
CA LYS A 30 8.59 -11.40 -19.59
C LYS A 30 10.06 -11.53 -19.12
N ARG A 31 10.79 -10.43 -18.96
CA ARG A 31 12.17 -10.40 -18.46
C ARG A 31 12.28 -10.46 -16.93
N LEU A 32 11.17 -10.29 -16.22
CA LEU A 32 11.14 -10.42 -14.76
C LEU A 32 11.31 -11.89 -14.34
N ASN A 33 12.10 -12.10 -13.29
CA ASN A 33 12.26 -13.38 -12.62
C ASN A 33 10.88 -13.94 -12.24
N ALA A 34 10.68 -15.22 -12.53
CA ALA A 34 9.55 -15.98 -12.08
C ALA A 34 9.75 -16.49 -10.64
N TYR A 35 8.63 -16.71 -9.95
CA TYR A 35 8.58 -17.33 -8.63
C TYR A 35 7.40 -18.31 -8.52
N THR A 36 7.32 -19.00 -7.38
CA THR A 36 6.22 -19.88 -6.98
C THR A 36 5.43 -19.27 -5.82
N CYS A 37 4.10 -19.34 -5.87
CA CYS A 37 3.25 -19.23 -4.67
C CYS A 37 3.09 -20.61 -4.03
N LYS A 38 2.57 -20.65 -2.78
CA LYS A 38 2.35 -21.89 -2.01
C LYS A 38 1.59 -22.96 -2.83
N ASP A 39 0.62 -22.53 -3.64
CA ASP A 39 -0.23 -23.43 -4.44
C ASP A 39 0.52 -24.01 -5.66
N CYS A 40 1.38 -23.20 -6.29
CA CYS A 40 2.23 -23.63 -7.41
C CYS A 40 3.46 -24.43 -6.96
N GLU A 41 3.91 -24.25 -5.73
CA GLU A 41 5.08 -24.92 -5.15
C GLU A 41 4.97 -26.44 -5.24
N LYS A 42 3.79 -27.01 -4.94
CA LYS A 42 3.51 -28.45 -5.11
C LYS A 42 3.73 -28.93 -6.55
N TYR A 43 3.29 -28.17 -7.55
CA TYR A 43 3.45 -28.54 -8.97
C TYR A 43 4.91 -28.43 -9.45
N TYR A 44 5.63 -27.39 -9.01
CA TYR A 44 7.02 -27.19 -9.43
C TYR A 44 8.03 -28.00 -8.61
N SER A 45 7.65 -28.60 -7.49
CA SER A 45 8.52 -29.44 -6.65
C SER A 45 9.20 -30.60 -7.39
N THR A 46 8.62 -31.08 -8.48
CA THR A 46 9.15 -32.18 -9.32
C THR A 46 9.77 -31.69 -10.63
N VAL A 47 10.09 -30.39 -10.76
CA VAL A 47 10.47 -29.76 -12.04
C VAL A 47 11.65 -28.80 -11.85
N SER A 48 12.60 -28.76 -12.79
CA SER A 48 13.78 -27.88 -12.71
C SER A 48 13.42 -26.38 -12.69
N GLU A 49 14.25 -25.58 -12.02
CA GLU A 49 14.04 -24.14 -11.85
C GLU A 49 13.96 -23.36 -13.18
N GLU A 50 14.69 -23.81 -14.20
CA GLU A 50 14.61 -23.29 -15.57
C GLU A 50 13.19 -23.34 -16.12
N ARG A 51 12.45 -24.41 -15.83
CA ARG A 51 11.05 -24.58 -16.24
C ARG A 51 10.13 -23.61 -15.49
N ILE A 52 10.47 -23.20 -14.26
CA ILE A 52 9.78 -22.11 -13.55
C ILE A 52 10.00 -20.80 -14.33
N GLN A 53 11.25 -20.48 -14.68
CA GLN A 53 11.62 -19.27 -15.42
C GLN A 53 11.04 -19.21 -16.85
N ILE A 54 10.71 -20.35 -17.45
CA ILE A 54 10.01 -20.42 -18.75
C ILE A 54 8.48 -20.37 -18.57
N SER A 55 7.90 -21.22 -17.72
CA SER A 55 6.45 -21.51 -17.73
C SER A 55 5.62 -20.74 -16.69
N SER A 56 6.20 -20.28 -15.58
CA SER A 56 5.40 -19.69 -14.51
C SER A 56 4.79 -18.34 -14.91
N ARG A 57 3.53 -18.16 -14.51
CA ARG A 57 2.75 -16.93 -14.68
C ARG A 57 3.06 -15.89 -13.60
N HIS A 58 3.63 -16.31 -12.47
CA HIS A 58 4.00 -15.46 -11.35
C HIS A 58 5.41 -14.89 -11.60
N ARG A 59 5.49 -13.59 -11.89
CA ARG A 59 6.74 -12.89 -12.23
C ARG A 59 6.82 -11.52 -11.58
N GLY A 60 8.04 -11.09 -11.27
CA GLY A 60 8.30 -9.88 -10.49
C GLY A 60 8.30 -10.17 -8.99
N ASN A 61 8.05 -9.14 -8.19
CA ASN A 61 8.25 -9.22 -6.75
C ASN A 61 7.23 -10.14 -6.07
N LYS A 62 7.72 -11.04 -5.21
CA LYS A 62 6.90 -11.83 -4.27
C LYS A 62 6.25 -10.85 -3.29
N ARG A 63 4.95 -11.01 -3.01
CA ARG A 63 4.30 -10.27 -1.92
C ARG A 63 4.97 -10.66 -0.59
N PRO A 64 5.31 -9.73 0.30
CA PRO A 64 5.79 -10.08 1.63
C PRO A 64 4.66 -10.77 2.42
N SER A 65 4.99 -11.27 3.61
CA SER A 65 3.95 -11.64 4.57
C SER A 65 3.08 -10.41 4.89
N THR A 66 1.82 -10.67 5.25
CA THR A 66 1.06 -9.74 6.06
C THR A 66 1.88 -9.42 7.34
N PRO A 67 1.91 -8.16 7.81
CA PRO A 67 2.51 -7.80 9.10
C PRO A 67 1.85 -8.53 10.27
N GLU A 68 2.56 -8.54 11.40
CA GLU A 68 2.00 -8.91 12.70
C GLU A 68 0.82 -7.99 13.07
N HIS A 69 -0.15 -8.49 13.83
CA HIS A 69 -1.38 -7.82 14.25
C HIS A 69 -2.33 -7.26 13.16
N PHE A 70 -1.99 -7.34 11.88
CA PHE A 70 -2.81 -6.77 10.79
C PHE A 70 -4.21 -7.42 10.63
N TRP A 71 -4.38 -8.66 11.08
CA TRP A 71 -5.66 -9.38 11.04
C TRP A 71 -6.35 -9.44 12.40
N ASP A 72 -5.75 -8.86 13.43
CA ASP A 72 -6.31 -8.85 14.77
C ASP A 72 -7.43 -7.79 14.80
N LEU A 73 -8.53 -8.09 15.49
CA LEU A 73 -9.70 -7.20 15.53
C LEU A 73 -9.60 -6.16 16.65
N ASP A 74 -8.75 -6.45 17.64
CA ASP A 74 -8.46 -5.60 18.77
C ASP A 74 -7.33 -4.63 18.39
N PHE A 75 -7.52 -3.34 18.64
CA PHE A 75 -6.47 -2.34 18.46
C PHE A 75 -5.57 -2.32 19.71
N PRO A 76 -4.25 -2.05 19.58
CA PRO A 76 -3.41 -1.89 20.76
C PRO A 76 -3.82 -0.67 21.58
N ASP A 77 -4.05 -0.88 22.89
CA ASP A 77 -4.41 0.17 23.86
C ASP A 77 -3.44 1.37 23.82
N ASP A 78 -2.16 1.11 23.49
CA ASP A 78 -1.09 2.11 23.29
C ASP A 78 -1.42 3.21 22.26
N ILE A 79 -2.38 2.97 21.36
CA ILE A 79 -2.77 3.90 20.28
C ILE A 79 -4.01 4.72 20.66
N GLU A 80 -4.77 4.31 21.68
CA GLU A 80 -5.92 5.07 22.14
C GLU A 80 -5.47 6.37 22.82
N ILE A 81 -5.84 7.50 22.23
CA ILE A 81 -5.78 8.80 22.93
C ILE A 81 -6.72 8.66 24.13
N PRO A 82 -6.23 8.75 25.39
CA PRO A 82 -7.08 8.54 26.56
C PRO A 82 -8.29 9.47 26.49
N THR A 83 -9.50 8.92 26.58
CA THR A 83 -10.75 9.68 26.34
C THR A 83 -10.90 10.87 27.29
N GLU A 84 -10.32 10.77 28.50
CA GLU A 84 -10.15 11.87 29.47
C GLU A 84 -9.38 13.09 28.91
N THR A 85 -8.46 12.87 27.98
CA THR A 85 -7.65 13.89 27.30
C THR A 85 -8.24 14.37 25.98
N TYR A 86 -9.24 13.66 25.44
CA TYR A 86 -9.91 14.03 24.19
C TYR A 86 -10.94 15.15 24.43
N THR A 87 -10.46 16.37 24.60
CA THR A 87 -11.33 17.56 24.62
C THR A 87 -11.81 17.90 23.22
N PHE A 88 -13.13 17.83 22.97
CA PHE A 88 -13.72 18.43 21.77
C PHE A 88 -13.36 19.92 21.71
N LYS A 89 -12.69 20.34 20.63
CA LYS A 89 -12.37 21.75 20.40
C LYS A 89 -13.65 22.57 20.21
N PRO A 90 -13.74 23.79 20.78
CA PRO A 90 -14.89 24.66 20.56
C PRO A 90 -15.02 24.99 19.06
N LEU A 91 -16.26 25.20 18.61
CA LEU A 91 -16.57 25.37 17.19
C LEU A 91 -15.90 26.64 16.61
N GLU A 92 -15.69 27.63 17.47
CA GLU A 92 -14.97 28.89 17.25
C GLU A 92 -13.47 28.69 16.94
N GLU A 93 -12.86 27.57 17.37
CA GLU A 93 -11.46 27.25 17.05
C GLU A 93 -11.29 26.63 15.66
N ASN A 94 -12.40 26.25 15.01
CA ASN A 94 -12.36 25.69 13.66
C ASN A 94 -12.15 26.80 12.62
N LYS A 95 -10.99 26.77 11.95
CA LYS A 95 -10.63 27.65 10.81
C LYS A 95 -11.65 27.75 9.66
N TYR A 96 -12.66 26.88 9.62
CA TYR A 96 -13.75 26.90 8.64
C TYR A 96 -15.10 27.37 9.20
N TYR A 97 -15.20 27.64 10.50
CA TYR A 97 -16.42 28.14 11.11
C TYR A 97 -16.63 29.62 10.79
N THR A 98 -17.84 29.96 10.33
CA THR A 98 -18.28 31.33 10.11
C THR A 98 -19.56 31.56 10.89
N GLN A 99 -19.57 32.59 11.73
CA GLN A 99 -20.77 33.00 12.46
C GLN A 99 -21.80 33.56 11.46
N ALA A 100 -23.02 33.03 11.50
CA ALA A 100 -24.15 33.62 10.79
C ALA A 100 -24.49 34.97 11.43
N LYS A 101 -24.41 36.06 10.65
CA LYS A 101 -24.87 37.37 11.11
C LYS A 101 -26.40 37.37 11.23
N GLN A 102 -26.88 37.83 12.39
CA GLN A 102 -28.26 38.25 12.61
C GLN A 102 -28.43 39.71 12.13
#